data_AF-A0A074RQG8-F1
#
_entry.id   AF-A0A074RQG8-F1
#
_cell.length_a   1.000
_cell.length_b   1.000
_cell.length_c   1.000
_cell.angle_alpha   90.00
_cell.angle_beta   90.00
_cell.angle_gamma   90.00
#
_symmetry.space_group_name_H-M   'P 1'
#
loop_
_entity.id
_entity.type
_entity.pdbx_description
1 polymer ?
#
loop_
_entity_poly.entity_id
_entity_poly.type
_entity_poly.pdbx_seq_one_letter_code
_entity_poly.pdbx_strand_id
1 'polypeptide(L)'
;MSSSLVSSPPDLPAYLKGVYNLNPVIGAPSDDEVIRIHAVMQVAQKAIDVPGTGDPALLVKLAEHLFNVQMARYRIKYLTATLPENTTYTPPTLPSHLTVQLKPVVDAPSDEDIIGVQNAIQVYSQLVNISSMFDPRVSMALSQHLFDIQMAKYTQRARQSQVNLVSIGAPSSGSNASVERSSDIAQEEPITNNPGIGADNAAESSQPVPTISNLAVRECIETSNRLAEQANQLAERSNLLIERSNELVERTNQHFEQFNRITESSTKPVETLGEALKNINKVLVGIQHAIVRSHKGNTVKAADCLVNEKGETPGQSTETAYASFEWLSWRFGDQPSCHFPVVIAGTQHTLHIDDVWLGRLLRFYGACPVFCEDGTSTGLKAGCETDARLLFGRYLSTCLG
;
A
#
# COMPACT_ATOMS: atom_id res chain seq x y z
N MET A 1 -7.14 32.26 3.08
CA MET A 1 -6.41 32.23 4.37
C MET A 1 -5.23 31.31 4.21
N SER A 2 -4.04 31.88 4.00
CA SER A 2 -2.81 31.12 3.78
C SER A 2 -2.36 30.52 5.11
N SER A 3 -2.75 29.28 5.40
CA SER A 3 -2.14 28.56 6.53
C SER A 3 -0.66 28.42 6.21
N SER A 4 0.22 29.07 6.98
CA SER A 4 1.65 28.80 6.94
C SER A 4 1.84 27.30 7.12
N LEU A 5 2.38 26.59 6.11
CA LEU A 5 2.82 25.21 6.31
C LEU A 5 3.96 25.26 7.33
N VAL A 6 3.66 24.85 8.56
CA VAL A 6 4.63 24.66 9.62
C VAL A 6 4.75 23.17 9.86
N SER A 7 5.94 22.62 9.66
CA SER A 7 6.25 21.23 10.00
C SER A 7 7.21 21.23 11.19
N SER A 8 6.78 20.65 12.32
CA SER A 8 7.58 20.57 13.54
C SER A 8 8.32 19.23 13.61
N PRO A 9 9.65 19.23 13.87
CA PRO A 9 10.41 17.99 14.01
C PRO A 9 10.14 17.30 15.36
N PRO A 10 10.38 15.98 15.47
CA PRO A 10 10.33 15.29 16.75
C PRO A 10 11.49 15.65 17.67
N ASP A 11 11.29 15.45 18.97
CA ASP A 11 12.36 15.57 19.96
C ASP A 11 13.46 14.54 19.71
N LEU A 12 14.69 15.02 19.54
CA LEU A 12 15.83 14.17 19.29
C LEU A 12 16.46 13.66 20.61
N PRO A 13 16.83 12.37 20.69
CA PRO A 13 17.56 11.82 21.83
C PRO A 13 18.97 12.44 21.94
N ALA A 14 19.56 12.33 23.13
CA ALA A 14 20.82 13.01 23.47
C ALA A 14 21.97 12.73 22.48
N TYR A 15 22.06 11.50 21.96
CA TYR A 15 23.11 11.09 21.00
C TYR A 15 22.97 11.75 19.62
N LEU A 16 21.77 12.24 19.25
CA LEU A 16 21.53 12.99 18.01
C LEU A 16 21.55 14.50 18.25
N LYS A 17 21.00 14.96 19.39
CA LYS A 17 20.84 16.38 19.71
C LYS A 17 22.17 17.15 19.80
N GLY A 18 23.27 16.47 20.13
CA GLY A 18 24.61 17.06 20.16
C GLY A 18 25.25 17.27 18.78
N VAL A 19 24.74 16.61 17.74
CA VAL A 19 25.32 16.59 16.38
C VAL A 19 24.38 17.23 15.36
N TYR A 20 23.08 17.03 15.52
CA TYR A 20 22.05 17.49 14.60
C TYR A 20 21.03 18.37 15.32
N ASN A 21 20.70 19.48 14.68
CA ASN A 21 19.61 20.35 15.11
C ASN A 21 18.55 20.43 14.00
N LEU A 22 17.37 19.91 14.29
CA LEU A 22 16.19 20.05 13.43
C LEU A 22 15.34 21.19 13.97
N ASN A 23 15.20 22.26 13.19
CA ASN A 23 14.31 23.37 13.50
C ASN A 23 12.95 23.15 12.80
N PRO A 24 11.86 23.73 13.32
CA PRO A 24 10.60 23.79 12.59
C PRO A 24 10.78 24.42 11.20
N VAL A 25 10.27 23.74 10.18
CA VAL A 25 10.29 24.23 8.80
C VAL A 25 9.05 25.10 8.58
N ILE A 26 9.27 26.36 8.18
CA ILE A 26 8.21 27.35 7.98
C ILE A 26 8.22 27.80 6.53
N GLY A 27 7.12 27.57 5.81
CA GLY A 27 6.98 27.98 4.40
C GLY A 27 7.57 26.96 3.43
N ALA A 28 8.34 27.43 2.43
CA ALA A 28 8.93 26.58 1.41
C ALA A 28 10.17 25.87 1.96
N PRO A 29 10.19 24.53 2.04
CA PRO A 29 11.35 23.83 2.60
C PRO A 29 12.59 23.98 1.73
N SER A 30 13.71 24.33 2.35
CA SER A 30 15.03 24.42 1.72
C SER A 30 15.72 23.07 1.63
N ASP A 31 16.63 22.92 0.66
CA ASP A 31 17.37 21.67 0.48
C ASP A 31 18.19 21.31 1.74
N ASP A 32 18.79 22.29 2.41
CA ASP A 32 19.57 22.06 3.63
C ASP A 32 18.70 21.52 4.79
N GLU A 33 17.42 21.92 4.87
CA GLU A 33 16.48 21.37 5.86
C GLU A 33 16.16 19.90 5.56
N VAL A 34 15.86 19.56 4.31
CA VAL A 34 15.56 18.17 3.93
C VAL A 34 16.79 17.27 4.08
N ILE A 35 17.98 17.76 3.72
CA ILE A 35 19.25 17.05 3.90
C ILE A 35 19.52 16.74 5.38
N ARG A 36 19.29 17.70 6.28
CA ARG A 36 19.44 17.46 7.72
C ARG A 36 18.49 16.37 8.22
N ILE A 37 17.24 16.36 7.77
CA ILE A 37 16.27 15.31 8.13
C ILE A 37 16.76 13.93 7.66
N HIS A 38 17.21 13.81 6.41
CA HIS A 38 17.78 12.55 5.89
C HIS A 38 19.02 12.10 6.68
N ALA A 39 19.91 13.02 7.04
CA ALA A 39 21.09 12.69 7.84
C ALA A 39 20.72 12.15 9.22
N VAL A 40 19.74 12.78 9.90
CA VAL A 40 19.25 12.30 11.20
C VAL A 40 18.60 10.93 11.07
N MET A 41 17.77 10.70 10.05
CA MET A 41 17.14 9.40 9.79
C MET A 41 18.17 8.31 9.53
N GLN A 42 19.24 8.61 8.80
CA GLN A 42 20.31 7.67 8.51
C GLN A 42 21.07 7.24 9.77
N VAL A 43 21.39 8.18 10.67
CA VAL A 43 22.06 7.86 11.93
C VAL A 43 21.11 7.14 12.88
N ALA A 44 19.84 7.56 12.94
CA ALA A 44 18.82 6.88 13.73
C ALA A 44 18.59 5.43 13.27
N GLN A 45 18.61 5.17 11.95
CA GLN A 45 18.50 3.82 11.39
C GLN A 45 19.67 2.93 11.82
N LYS A 46 20.91 3.46 11.78
CA LYS A 46 22.10 2.74 12.26
C LYS A 46 22.06 2.46 13.77
N ALA A 47 21.40 3.33 14.54
CA ALA A 47 21.26 3.16 15.98
C ALA A 47 20.30 2.04 16.39
N ILE A 48 19.36 1.63 15.51
CA ILE A 48 18.44 0.49 15.76
C ILE A 48 19.22 -0.81 15.91
N ASP A 49 20.29 -0.98 15.14
CA ASP A 49 21.12 -2.18 15.18
C ASP A 49 21.99 -2.24 16.45
N VAL A 50 22.01 -1.17 17.27
CA VAL A 50 22.75 -1.09 18.53
C VAL A 50 21.82 -1.32 19.71
N PRO A 51 21.98 -2.41 20.48
CA PRO A 51 21.13 -2.73 21.63
C PRO A 51 21.03 -1.57 22.63
N GLY A 52 19.80 -1.17 22.96
CA GLY A 52 19.51 -0.13 23.95
C GLY A 52 19.76 1.32 23.49
N THR A 53 20.13 1.54 22.23
CA THR A 53 20.39 2.89 21.69
C THR A 53 19.29 3.36 20.74
N GLY A 54 18.79 2.48 19.87
CA GLY A 54 17.77 2.83 18.87
C GLY A 54 16.34 2.85 19.42
N ASP A 55 15.55 3.84 18.98
CA ASP A 55 14.11 3.94 19.20
C ASP A 55 13.38 3.84 17.85
N PRO A 56 12.71 2.71 17.56
CA PRO A 56 11.91 2.58 16.33
C PRO A 56 10.80 3.63 16.20
N ALA A 57 10.25 4.12 17.32
CA ALA A 57 9.20 5.14 17.30
C ALA A 57 9.74 6.51 16.82
N LEU A 58 11.01 6.80 17.05
CA LEU A 58 11.67 8.01 16.53
C LEU A 58 11.72 8.00 14.99
N LEU A 59 12.01 6.86 14.37
CA LEU A 59 12.02 6.77 12.90
C LEU A 59 10.65 7.03 12.29
N VAL A 60 9.58 6.53 12.91
CA VAL A 60 8.21 6.79 12.45
C VAL A 60 7.91 8.30 12.49
N LYS A 61 8.26 8.98 13.59
CA LYS A 61 8.07 10.43 13.72
C LYS A 61 8.94 11.23 12.74
N LEU A 62 10.17 10.79 12.49
CA LEU A 62 11.05 11.41 11.50
C LEU A 62 10.52 11.21 10.07
N ALA A 63 9.99 10.03 9.76
CA ALA A 63 9.36 9.75 8.48
C ALA A 63 8.10 10.59 8.25
N GLU A 64 7.27 10.77 9.28
CA GLU A 64 6.12 11.68 9.24
C GLU A 64 6.56 13.14 9.00
N HIS A 65 7.59 13.59 9.70
CA HIS A 65 8.13 14.94 9.51
C HIS A 65 8.69 15.13 8.09
N LEU A 66 9.45 14.16 7.57
CA LEU A 66 9.96 14.17 6.19
C LEU A 66 8.81 14.18 5.17
N PHE A 67 7.79 13.35 5.37
CA PHE A 67 6.60 13.31 4.51
C PHE A 67 5.94 14.68 4.42
N ASN A 68 5.70 15.35 5.56
CA ASN A 68 5.08 16.67 5.60
C ASN A 68 5.91 17.72 4.84
N VAL A 69 7.24 17.66 4.98
CA VAL A 69 8.19 18.54 4.29
C VAL A 69 8.19 18.28 2.78
N GLN A 70 8.26 17.02 2.35
CA GLN A 70 8.22 16.65 0.92
C GLN A 70 6.87 16.98 0.28
N MET A 71 5.76 16.81 1.02
CA MET A 71 4.42 17.19 0.61
C MET A 71 4.30 18.71 0.43
N ALA A 72 4.92 19.51 1.31
CA ALA A 72 4.98 20.96 1.15
C ALA A 72 5.68 21.34 -0.16
N ARG A 73 6.84 20.73 -0.46
CA ARG A 73 7.57 20.96 -1.72
C ARG A 73 6.73 20.58 -2.93
N TYR A 74 6.09 19.41 -2.90
CA TYR A 74 5.21 18.95 -3.98
C TYR A 74 4.06 19.93 -4.23
N ARG A 75 3.36 20.38 -3.17
CA ARG A 75 2.26 21.34 -3.27
C ARG A 75 2.71 22.64 -3.92
N ILE A 76 3.83 23.19 -3.45
CA ILE A 76 4.40 24.43 -3.99
C ILE A 76 4.75 24.28 -5.48
N LYS A 77 5.35 23.16 -5.85
CA LYS A 77 5.88 22.92 -7.20
C LYS A 77 4.81 22.58 -8.23
N TYR A 78 3.77 21.83 -7.84
CA TYR A 78 2.83 21.22 -8.79
C TYR A 78 1.37 21.63 -8.63
N LEU A 79 0.98 22.25 -7.51
CA LEU A 79 -0.43 22.55 -7.20
C LEU A 79 -0.75 24.05 -7.10
N THR A 80 0.22 24.94 -7.29
CA THR A 80 0.06 26.36 -6.96
C THR A 80 -0.59 27.22 -8.07
N ALA A 81 -0.80 26.75 -9.31
CA ALA A 81 -1.27 27.66 -10.38
C ALA A 81 -2.27 27.14 -11.43
N THR A 82 -2.28 25.87 -11.86
CA THR A 82 -3.23 25.39 -12.90
C THR A 82 -3.41 23.88 -12.82
N LEU A 83 -4.56 23.37 -13.30
CA LEU A 83 -4.83 21.94 -13.40
C LEU A 83 -3.74 21.28 -14.26
N PRO A 84 -2.88 20.41 -13.70
CA PRO A 84 -1.75 19.88 -14.43
C PRO A 84 -2.21 18.66 -15.22
N GLU A 85 -2.63 18.88 -16.46
CA GLU A 85 -2.82 17.77 -17.40
C GLU A 85 -1.49 17.31 -18.01
N ASN A 86 -0.44 18.14 -17.96
CA ASN A 86 0.88 17.84 -18.55
C ASN A 86 2.07 18.13 -17.61
N THR A 87 2.09 17.58 -16.39
CA THR A 87 3.27 17.76 -15.50
C THR A 87 4.40 16.82 -15.91
N THR A 88 5.58 17.39 -16.12
CA THR A 88 6.82 16.62 -16.27
C THR A 88 7.58 16.55 -14.95
N TYR A 89 7.87 15.32 -14.50
CA TYR A 89 8.70 15.04 -13.33
C TYR A 89 10.12 14.75 -13.79
N THR A 90 10.99 15.75 -13.70
CA THR A 90 12.40 15.63 -14.09
C THR A 90 13.22 15.02 -12.94
N PRO A 91 13.95 13.91 -13.17
CA PRO A 91 14.85 13.33 -12.17
C PRO A 91 16.07 14.23 -11.93
N PRO A 92 16.74 14.10 -10.78
CA PRO A 92 18.01 14.78 -10.53
C PRO A 92 19.12 14.25 -11.44
N THR A 93 20.12 15.10 -11.72
CA THR A 93 21.32 14.67 -12.44
C THR A 93 22.11 13.67 -11.60
N LEU A 94 22.29 12.46 -12.14
CA LEU A 94 23.05 11.40 -11.50
C LEU A 94 24.54 11.51 -11.83
N PRO A 95 25.44 11.24 -10.87
CA PRO A 95 26.86 11.13 -11.15
C PRO A 95 27.20 10.10 -12.23
N SER A 96 28.22 10.39 -13.05
CA SER A 96 28.62 9.55 -14.20
C SER A 96 29.09 8.13 -13.84
N HIS A 97 29.37 7.87 -12.57
CA HIS A 97 29.73 6.54 -12.08
C HIS A 97 28.51 5.62 -11.84
N LEU A 98 27.29 6.14 -11.95
CA LEU A 98 26.05 5.35 -11.86
C LEU A 98 25.59 4.93 -13.26
N THR A 99 25.40 3.62 -13.44
CA THR A 99 24.88 3.05 -14.70
C THR A 99 23.39 3.30 -14.90
N VAL A 100 22.64 3.57 -13.83
CA VAL A 100 21.19 3.79 -13.87
C VAL A 100 20.88 5.14 -14.52
N GLN A 101 20.12 5.11 -15.61
CA GLN A 101 19.62 6.32 -16.28
C GLN A 101 18.14 6.53 -15.95
N LEU A 102 17.82 7.64 -15.31
CA LEU A 102 16.44 8.05 -15.06
C LEU A 102 15.98 8.99 -16.17
N LYS A 103 14.82 8.69 -16.77
CA LYS A 103 14.20 9.54 -17.78
C LYS A 103 13.15 10.45 -17.14
N PRO A 104 12.91 11.65 -17.69
CA PRO A 104 11.78 12.47 -17.28
C PRO A 104 10.46 11.71 -17.47
N VAL A 105 9.62 11.72 -16.44
CA VAL A 105 8.29 11.09 -16.47
C VAL A 105 7.28 12.16 -16.83
N VAL A 106 6.56 11.95 -17.92
CA VAL A 106 5.50 12.85 -18.40
C VAL A 106 4.15 12.25 -18.02
N ASP A 107 3.26 13.07 -17.48
CA ASP A 107 1.89 12.73 -17.09
C ASP A 107 1.78 11.71 -15.95
N ALA A 108 1.52 10.44 -16.29
CA ALA A 108 1.12 9.37 -15.39
C ALA A 108 2.30 8.42 -15.13
N PRO A 109 2.88 8.40 -13.92
CA PRO A 109 4.00 7.51 -13.65
C PRO A 109 3.60 6.04 -13.71
N SER A 110 4.34 5.28 -14.52
CA SER A 110 4.21 3.83 -14.60
C SER A 110 4.79 3.14 -13.36
N ASP A 111 4.52 1.84 -13.18
CA ASP A 111 5.19 1.09 -12.10
C ASP A 111 6.69 0.95 -12.36
N GLU A 112 7.07 0.86 -13.63
CA GLU A 112 8.45 0.81 -14.12
C GLU A 112 9.23 2.08 -13.78
N ASP A 113 8.61 3.25 -13.91
CA ASP A 113 9.23 4.54 -13.54
C ASP A 113 9.54 4.58 -12.03
N ILE A 114 8.59 4.13 -11.20
CA ILE A 114 8.75 4.09 -9.74
C ILE A 114 9.84 3.09 -9.35
N ILE A 115 9.82 1.90 -9.94
CA ILE A 115 10.83 0.85 -9.72
C ILE A 115 12.22 1.35 -10.14
N GLY A 116 12.31 2.04 -11.28
CA GLY A 116 13.57 2.63 -11.76
C GLY A 116 14.19 3.61 -10.77
N VAL A 117 13.38 4.52 -10.20
CA VAL A 117 13.86 5.47 -9.18
C VAL A 117 14.21 4.78 -7.87
N GLN A 118 13.44 3.78 -7.43
CA GLN A 118 13.77 2.98 -6.24
C GLN A 118 15.10 2.25 -6.39
N ASN A 119 15.34 1.64 -7.56
CA ASN A 119 16.62 1.00 -7.86
C ASN A 119 17.77 2.02 -7.85
N ALA A 120 17.57 3.21 -8.41
CA ALA A 120 18.57 4.28 -8.36
C ALA A 120 18.89 4.69 -6.91
N ILE A 121 17.88 4.86 -6.06
CA ILE A 121 18.06 5.16 -4.63
C ILE A 121 18.81 4.02 -3.92
N GLN A 122 18.45 2.76 -4.19
CA GLN A 122 19.10 1.62 -3.58
C GLN A 122 20.59 1.56 -3.94
N VAL A 123 20.93 1.66 -5.22
CA VAL A 123 22.33 1.71 -5.69
C VAL A 123 23.05 2.91 -5.05
N TYR A 124 22.42 4.07 -5.01
CA TYR A 124 23.03 5.28 -4.45
C TYR A 124 23.26 5.19 -2.94
N SER A 125 22.34 4.57 -2.20
CA SER A 125 22.46 4.37 -0.75
C SER A 125 23.61 3.46 -0.34
N GLN A 126 24.05 2.55 -1.22
CA GLN A 126 25.22 1.70 -0.96
C GLN A 126 26.53 2.52 -0.94
N LEU A 127 26.55 3.67 -1.63
CA LEU A 127 27.71 4.56 -1.68
C LEU A 127 27.90 5.37 -0.40
N VAL A 128 26.93 5.36 0.54
CA VAL A 128 27.02 6.03 1.85
C VAL A 128 28.30 5.66 2.61
N ASN A 129 28.76 4.42 2.47
CA ASN A 129 29.96 3.94 3.16
C ASN A 129 31.26 4.39 2.46
N ILE A 130 31.16 5.01 1.28
CA ILE A 130 32.26 5.54 0.49
C ILE A 130 32.08 7.06 0.44
N SER A 131 32.52 7.77 1.49
CA SER A 131 32.24 9.20 1.68
C SER A 131 32.68 10.11 0.52
N SER A 132 33.59 9.66 -0.35
CA SER A 132 34.01 10.40 -1.55
C SER A 132 33.05 10.30 -2.74
N MET A 133 32.13 9.33 -2.74
CA MET A 133 31.18 9.07 -3.84
C MET A 133 29.73 9.44 -3.48
N PHE A 134 29.44 9.71 -2.21
CA PHE A 134 28.12 10.07 -1.73
C PHE A 134 27.94 11.59 -1.62
N ASP A 135 26.92 12.12 -2.30
CA ASP A 135 26.46 13.49 -2.20
C ASP A 135 25.06 13.51 -1.55
N PRO A 136 24.91 14.09 -0.34
CA PRO A 136 23.63 14.23 0.33
C PRO A 136 22.57 14.96 -0.50
N ARG A 137 22.97 15.89 -1.39
CA ARG A 137 22.05 16.64 -2.26
C ARG A 137 21.41 15.72 -3.30
N VAL A 138 22.19 14.81 -3.89
CA VAL A 138 21.67 13.84 -4.86
C VAL A 138 20.73 12.85 -4.17
N SER A 139 21.09 12.37 -2.97
CA SER A 139 20.23 11.48 -2.19
C SER A 139 18.89 12.12 -1.83
N MET A 140 18.92 13.36 -1.34
CA MET A 140 17.72 14.14 -1.05
C MET A 140 16.88 14.38 -2.30
N ALA A 141 17.50 14.74 -3.42
CA ALA A 141 16.79 15.03 -4.67
C ALA A 141 16.14 13.77 -5.27
N LEU A 142 16.80 12.62 -5.16
CA LEU A 142 16.23 11.32 -5.52
C LEU A 142 15.04 10.97 -4.65
N SER A 143 15.14 11.17 -3.32
CA SER A 143 14.02 10.94 -2.40
C SER A 143 12.83 11.84 -2.72
N GLN A 144 13.07 13.13 -2.98
CA GLN A 144 12.00 14.05 -3.40
C GLN A 144 11.40 13.64 -4.73
N HIS A 145 12.21 13.22 -5.71
CA HIS A 145 11.70 12.79 -7.01
C HIS A 145 10.82 11.54 -6.90
N LEU A 146 11.23 10.55 -6.10
CA LEU A 146 10.40 9.37 -5.80
C LEU A 146 9.07 9.79 -5.16
N PHE A 147 9.11 10.70 -4.18
CA PHE A 147 7.92 11.22 -3.53
C PHE A 147 6.98 11.90 -4.55
N ASP A 148 7.53 12.73 -5.44
CA ASP A 148 6.75 13.47 -6.44
C ASP A 148 5.99 12.51 -7.39
N ILE A 149 6.67 11.48 -7.92
CA ILE A 149 6.03 10.52 -8.84
C ILE A 149 5.02 9.61 -8.11
N GLN A 150 5.26 9.27 -6.85
CA GLN A 150 4.29 8.50 -6.04
C GLN A 150 3.02 9.31 -5.78
N MET A 151 3.17 10.59 -5.43
CA MET A 151 2.04 11.49 -5.21
C MET A 151 1.25 11.77 -6.49
N ALA A 152 1.94 11.88 -7.63
CA ALA A 152 1.31 12.02 -8.94
C ALA A 152 0.42 10.82 -9.26
N LYS A 153 0.96 9.61 -9.12
CA LYS A 153 0.23 8.35 -9.36
C LYS A 153 -0.95 8.18 -8.41
N TYR A 154 -0.78 8.50 -7.12
CA TYR A 154 -1.87 8.49 -6.14
C TYR A 154 -2.99 9.46 -6.52
N THR A 155 -2.63 10.70 -6.86
CA THR A 155 -3.60 11.74 -7.22
C THR A 155 -4.41 11.35 -8.47
N GLN A 156 -3.76 10.74 -9.46
CA GLN A 156 -4.44 10.24 -10.66
C GLN A 156 -5.43 9.11 -10.35
N ARG A 157 -5.04 8.12 -9.53
CA ARG A 157 -5.94 7.02 -9.12
C ARG A 157 -7.13 7.54 -8.32
N ALA A 158 -6.91 8.50 -7.42
CA ALA A 158 -7.98 9.13 -6.65
C ALA A 158 -9.00 9.83 -7.58
N ARG A 159 -8.53 10.54 -8.62
CA ARG A 159 -9.40 11.15 -9.64
C ARG A 159 -10.19 10.12 -10.45
N GLN A 160 -9.55 9.06 -10.94
CA GLN A 160 -10.24 7.99 -11.68
C GLN A 160 -11.32 7.31 -10.84
N SER A 161 -11.04 7.07 -9.56
CA SER A 161 -12.01 6.51 -8.61
C SER A 161 -13.21 7.44 -8.39
N GLN A 162 -12.98 8.76 -8.39
CA GLN A 162 -14.03 9.77 -8.24
C GLN A 162 -14.91 9.89 -9.50
N VAL A 163 -14.33 9.78 -10.70
CA VAL A 163 -15.06 9.77 -11.97
C VAL A 163 -15.96 8.52 -12.09
N ASN A 164 -15.49 7.36 -11.61
CA ASN A 164 -16.30 6.13 -11.58
C ASN A 164 -17.54 6.21 -10.67
N LEU A 165 -17.52 7.03 -9.61
CA LEU A 165 -18.67 7.26 -8.73
C LEU A 165 -19.72 8.19 -9.36
N VAL A 166 -19.33 9.12 -10.23
CA VAL A 166 -20.25 10.05 -10.91
C VAL A 166 -20.96 9.38 -12.10
N SER A 167 -20.38 8.32 -12.67
CA SER A 167 -20.95 7.63 -13.83
C SER A 167 -22.08 6.63 -13.51
N ILE A 168 -22.43 6.42 -12.24
CA ILE A 168 -23.52 5.49 -11.82
C ILE A 168 -24.90 6.22 -11.73
N GLY A 169 -24.94 7.53 -11.96
CA GLY A 169 -26.15 8.35 -11.81
C GLY A 169 -26.65 9.02 -13.09
N ALA A 170 -26.87 8.30 -14.20
CA ALA A 170 -27.70 8.79 -15.31
C ALA A 170 -28.26 7.63 -16.16
N PRO A 171 -29.56 7.60 -16.50
CA PRO A 171 -30.15 6.53 -17.28
C PRO A 171 -29.73 6.63 -18.75
N SER A 172 -29.32 5.49 -19.30
CA SER A 172 -28.92 5.31 -20.69
C SER A 172 -30.06 5.58 -21.66
N SER A 173 -29.87 6.52 -22.59
CA SER A 173 -30.54 6.52 -23.90
C SER A 173 -29.47 6.26 -24.96
N GLY A 174 -29.62 5.14 -25.66
CA GLY A 174 -28.68 4.72 -26.70
C GLY A 174 -28.85 5.47 -28.02
N SER A 175 -27.81 5.42 -28.85
CA SER A 175 -27.96 5.16 -30.28
C SER A 175 -26.64 4.65 -30.87
N ASN A 176 -26.81 3.77 -31.84
CA ASN A 176 -25.85 2.93 -32.53
C ASN A 176 -25.00 3.68 -33.58
N ALA A 177 -23.79 3.18 -33.83
CA ALA A 177 -23.10 3.18 -35.15
C ALA A 177 -21.97 2.14 -35.10
N SER A 178 -22.22 0.91 -35.58
CA SER A 178 -21.88 0.41 -36.93
C SER A 178 -20.49 -0.24 -36.99
N VAL A 179 -20.50 -1.56 -36.80
CA VAL A 179 -19.45 -2.53 -37.11
C VAL A 179 -19.63 -2.97 -38.56
N GLU A 180 -18.60 -2.84 -39.39
CA GLU A 180 -18.55 -3.47 -40.70
C GLU A 180 -17.39 -4.49 -40.76
N ARG A 181 -17.81 -5.76 -40.88
CA ARG A 181 -17.22 -6.97 -41.47
C ARG A 181 -16.13 -6.76 -42.55
N SER A 182 -15.28 -7.72 -42.93
CA SER A 182 -15.25 -9.17 -42.74
C SER A 182 -13.90 -9.77 -43.16
N SER A 183 -13.49 -10.79 -42.40
CA SER A 183 -12.94 -12.12 -42.76
C SER A 183 -12.61 -12.55 -44.21
N ASP A 184 -11.42 -13.16 -44.29
CA ASP A 184 -10.99 -14.40 -44.97
C ASP A 184 -10.76 -14.47 -46.50
N ILE A 185 -9.55 -14.95 -46.90
CA ILE A 185 -9.30 -16.27 -47.51
C ILE A 185 -7.78 -16.46 -47.75
N ALA A 186 -7.29 -17.66 -47.46
CA ALA A 186 -5.94 -18.15 -47.72
C ALA A 186 -5.74 -18.59 -49.19
N GLN A 187 -4.53 -18.43 -49.75
CA GLN A 187 -3.68 -19.53 -50.27
C GLN A 187 -2.50 -19.06 -51.15
N GLU A 188 -1.38 -19.79 -50.98
CA GLU A 188 -0.36 -20.25 -51.95
C GLU A 188 0.71 -19.31 -52.56
N GLU A 189 1.97 -19.70 -52.33
CA GLU A 189 3.20 -19.49 -53.14
C GLU A 189 3.04 -20.03 -54.60
N PRO A 190 3.97 -19.89 -55.59
CA PRO A 190 5.42 -19.59 -55.53
C PRO A 190 6.03 -18.67 -56.63
N ILE A 191 7.29 -18.26 -56.39
CA ILE A 191 8.48 -18.13 -57.28
C ILE A 191 8.29 -17.75 -58.77
N THR A 192 9.06 -16.76 -59.29
CA THR A 192 9.96 -16.87 -60.49
C THR A 192 10.49 -15.52 -61.05
N ASN A 193 11.81 -15.49 -61.25
CA ASN A 193 12.60 -15.05 -62.42
C ASN A 193 12.69 -13.57 -62.90
N ASN A 194 13.95 -13.10 -62.93
CA ASN A 194 14.65 -12.06 -63.73
C ASN A 194 13.92 -11.28 -64.84
N PRO A 195 14.40 -10.05 -65.11
CA PRO A 195 15.13 -9.77 -66.37
C PRO A 195 16.37 -8.86 -66.12
N GLY A 196 17.51 -8.95 -66.79
CA GLY A 196 17.79 -9.44 -68.13
C GLY A 196 17.60 -8.35 -69.19
N ILE A 197 18.49 -7.35 -69.28
CA ILE A 197 18.62 -6.47 -70.45
C ILE A 197 20.12 -6.27 -70.74
N GLY A 198 20.52 -6.72 -71.93
CA GLY A 198 21.83 -6.50 -72.51
C GLY A 198 21.75 -5.41 -73.58
N ALA A 199 22.89 -4.74 -73.81
CA ALA A 199 23.19 -4.01 -75.03
C ALA A 199 24.73 -3.88 -75.15
N ASP A 200 25.30 -4.80 -75.92
CA ASP A 200 26.17 -4.57 -77.08
C ASP A 200 27.27 -3.48 -77.11
N ASN A 201 28.47 -3.99 -77.45
CA ASN A 201 29.48 -3.50 -78.40
C ASN A 201 30.55 -2.47 -77.98
N ALA A 202 31.75 -3.01 -77.79
CA ALA A 202 33.05 -2.64 -78.39
C ALA A 202 33.41 -1.15 -78.60
N ALA A 203 34.44 -0.68 -77.89
CA ALA A 203 35.69 -0.16 -78.49
C ALA A 203 36.69 0.29 -77.40
N GLU A 204 37.97 0.12 -77.75
CA GLU A 204 39.22 0.45 -77.07
C GLU A 204 39.25 1.76 -76.25
N SER A 205 39.87 1.71 -75.07
CA SER A 205 40.80 2.77 -74.63
C SER A 205 41.66 2.29 -73.46
N SER A 206 42.96 2.33 -73.69
CA SER A 206 44.07 2.05 -72.77
C SER A 206 43.98 2.85 -71.47
N GLN A 207 44.23 2.22 -70.31
CA GLN A 207 44.98 2.78 -69.16
C GLN A 207 45.29 1.69 -68.10
N PRO A 208 46.37 1.85 -67.31
CA PRO A 208 47.06 0.74 -66.66
C PRO A 208 46.42 0.33 -65.33
N VAL A 209 46.47 -0.97 -65.04
CA VAL A 209 46.19 -1.54 -63.72
C VAL A 209 47.22 -0.99 -62.73
N PRO A 210 46.81 -0.30 -61.63
CA PRO A 210 47.71 -0.08 -60.52
C PRO A 210 47.83 -1.40 -59.77
N THR A 211 49.04 -1.98 -59.79
CA THR A 211 49.44 -3.06 -58.90
C THR A 211 49.14 -2.65 -57.47
N ILE A 212 48.02 -3.13 -56.92
CA ILE A 212 47.71 -3.02 -55.49
C ILE A 212 48.90 -3.65 -54.77
N SER A 213 49.63 -2.81 -54.03
CA SER A 213 50.87 -3.21 -53.38
C SER A 213 50.54 -4.32 -52.37
N ASN A 214 51.20 -5.47 -52.51
CA ASN A 214 51.16 -6.61 -51.58
C ASN A 214 51.36 -6.16 -50.10
N LEU A 215 52.00 -5.00 -49.91
CA LEU A 215 52.20 -4.32 -48.64
C LEU A 215 50.89 -3.83 -47.97
N ALA A 216 49.95 -3.25 -48.75
CA ALA A 216 48.68 -2.74 -48.23
C ALA A 216 47.73 -3.86 -47.80
N VAL A 217 47.75 -5.01 -48.51
CA VAL A 217 46.99 -6.20 -48.14
C VAL A 217 47.54 -6.81 -46.84
N ARG A 218 48.87 -6.83 -46.69
CA ARG A 218 49.52 -7.33 -45.48
C ARG A 218 49.19 -6.50 -44.24
N GLU A 219 49.18 -5.18 -44.38
CA GLU A 219 48.81 -4.24 -43.31
C GLU A 219 47.32 -4.35 -42.93
N CYS A 220 46.44 -4.55 -43.91
CA CYS A 220 45.02 -4.87 -43.66
C CYS A 220 44.83 -6.19 -42.88
N ILE A 221 45.63 -7.22 -43.18
CA ILE A 221 45.55 -8.50 -42.47
C ILE A 221 46.04 -8.34 -41.02
N GLU A 222 47.11 -7.59 -40.81
CA GLU A 222 47.70 -7.37 -39.49
C GLU A 222 46.78 -6.51 -38.59
N THR A 223 46.14 -5.49 -39.16
CA THR A 223 45.11 -4.69 -38.47
C THR A 223 43.86 -5.51 -38.16
N SER A 224 43.41 -6.37 -39.09
CA SER A 224 42.28 -7.29 -38.87
C SER A 224 42.56 -8.29 -37.75
N ASN A 225 43.76 -8.88 -37.71
CA ASN A 225 44.17 -9.80 -36.64
C ASN A 225 44.19 -9.10 -35.28
N ARG A 226 44.73 -7.87 -35.20
CA ARG A 226 44.72 -7.09 -33.96
C ARG A 226 43.30 -6.79 -33.48
N LEU A 227 42.38 -6.51 -34.40
CA LEU A 227 40.96 -6.27 -34.12
C LEU A 227 40.25 -7.54 -33.63
N ALA A 228 40.55 -8.69 -34.24
CA ALA A 228 40.04 -9.99 -33.81
C ALA A 228 40.52 -10.35 -32.38
N GLU A 229 41.77 -10.04 -32.06
CA GLU A 229 42.33 -10.26 -30.73
C GLU A 229 41.65 -9.37 -29.66
N GLN A 230 41.40 -8.10 -29.99
CA GLN A 230 40.64 -7.19 -29.12
C GLN A 230 39.19 -7.63 -28.95
N ALA A 231 38.55 -8.13 -30.01
CA ALA A 231 37.18 -8.67 -29.94
C ALA A 231 37.11 -9.91 -29.05
N ASN A 232 38.11 -10.81 -29.12
CA ASN A 232 38.20 -11.98 -28.24
C ASN A 232 38.37 -11.58 -26.77
N GLN A 233 39.25 -10.61 -26.46
CA GLN A 233 39.40 -10.09 -25.09
C GLN A 233 38.12 -9.44 -24.55
N LEU A 234 37.36 -8.77 -25.42
CA LEU A 234 36.08 -8.16 -25.05
C LEU A 234 35.01 -9.24 -24.80
N ALA A 235 34.97 -10.29 -25.63
CA ALA A 235 34.06 -11.42 -25.45
C ALA A 235 34.33 -12.17 -24.13
N GLU A 236 35.60 -12.36 -23.78
CA GLU A 236 36.00 -13.00 -22.53
C GLU A 236 35.61 -12.16 -21.30
N ARG A 237 35.82 -10.84 -21.35
CA ARG A 237 35.33 -9.91 -20.32
C ARG A 237 33.81 -9.91 -20.20
N SER A 238 33.10 -9.99 -21.33
CA SER A 238 31.64 -10.05 -21.37
C SER A 238 31.13 -11.32 -20.69
N ASN A 239 31.75 -12.47 -20.95
CA ASN A 239 31.38 -13.74 -20.30
C ASN A 239 31.57 -13.68 -18.78
N LEU A 240 32.68 -13.09 -18.32
CA LEU A 240 32.95 -12.93 -16.88
C LEU A 240 31.94 -12.00 -16.19
N LEU A 241 31.45 -10.98 -16.90
CA LEU A 241 30.37 -10.12 -16.42
C LEU A 241 29.02 -10.85 -16.37
N ILE A 242 28.72 -11.70 -17.35
CA ILE A 242 27.51 -12.54 -17.36
C ILE A 242 27.52 -13.51 -16.18
N GLU A 243 28.66 -14.14 -15.90
CA GLU A 243 28.81 -15.06 -14.76
C GLU A 243 28.58 -14.35 -13.43
N ARG A 244 29.20 -13.18 -13.22
CA ARG A 244 28.95 -12.34 -12.02
C ARG A 244 27.51 -11.86 -11.92
N SER A 245 26.87 -11.56 -13.04
CA SER A 245 25.46 -11.17 -13.07
C SER A 245 24.57 -12.33 -12.61
N ASN A 246 24.86 -13.56 -13.05
CA ASN A 246 24.12 -14.75 -12.64
C ASN A 246 24.30 -15.03 -11.14
N GLU A 247 25.52 -14.91 -10.61
CA GLU A 247 25.77 -15.04 -9.17
C GLU A 247 24.98 -14.00 -8.34
N LEU A 248 24.87 -12.77 -8.86
CA LEU A 248 24.11 -11.72 -8.19
C LEU A 248 22.60 -12.00 -8.21
N VAL A 249 22.07 -12.50 -9.33
CA VAL A 249 20.67 -12.92 -9.45
C VAL A 249 20.35 -14.04 -8.46
N GLU A 250 21.23 -15.03 -8.36
CA GLU A 250 21.03 -16.15 -7.43
C GLU A 250 21.08 -15.71 -5.97
N ARG A 251 22.02 -14.82 -5.61
CA ARG A 251 22.08 -14.21 -4.28
C ARG A 251 20.83 -13.39 -3.98
N THR A 252 20.30 -12.66 -4.96
CA THR A 252 19.09 -11.86 -4.81
C THR A 252 17.86 -12.74 -4.57
N ASN A 253 17.74 -13.85 -5.29
CA ASN A 253 16.66 -14.82 -5.08
C ASN A 253 16.70 -15.43 -3.67
N GLN A 254 17.90 -15.79 -3.17
CA GLN A 254 18.05 -16.29 -1.79
C GLN A 254 17.61 -15.26 -0.75
N HIS A 255 17.94 -13.99 -0.95
CA HIS A 255 17.47 -12.90 -0.08
C HIS A 255 15.95 -12.72 -0.15
N PHE A 256 15.33 -12.86 -1.32
CA PHE A 256 13.88 -12.78 -1.48
C PHE A 256 13.16 -13.92 -0.76
N GLU A 257 13.66 -15.14 -0.86
CA GLU A 257 13.13 -16.28 -0.09
C GLU A 257 13.26 -16.07 1.42
N GLN A 258 14.39 -15.55 1.89
CA GLN A 258 14.59 -15.23 3.29
C GLN A 258 13.63 -14.13 3.76
N PHE A 259 13.40 -13.11 2.95
CA PHE A 259 12.45 -12.04 3.23
C PHE A 259 11.01 -12.56 3.33
N ASN A 260 10.60 -13.45 2.43
CA ASN A 260 9.27 -14.08 2.49
C ASN A 260 9.11 -14.91 3.76
N ARG A 261 10.11 -15.69 4.16
CA ARG A 261 10.08 -16.44 5.43
C ARG A 261 9.99 -15.52 6.64
N ILE A 262 10.71 -14.39 6.64
CA ILE A 262 10.63 -13.39 7.72
C ILE A 262 9.22 -12.80 7.77
N THR A 263 8.63 -12.48 6.62
CA THR A 263 7.27 -11.94 6.51
C THR A 263 6.22 -12.94 7.01
N GLU A 264 6.32 -14.21 6.63
CA GLU A 264 5.45 -15.27 7.17
C GLU A 264 5.67 -15.53 8.67
N SER A 265 6.91 -15.33 9.16
CA SER A 265 7.20 -15.47 10.60
C SER A 265 6.69 -14.29 11.42
N SER A 266 6.53 -13.10 10.82
CA SER A 266 6.06 -11.90 11.50
C SER A 266 4.53 -11.80 11.58
N THR A 267 3.79 -12.49 10.70
CA THR A 267 2.32 -12.56 10.78
C THR A 267 1.85 -13.40 11.97
N LYS A 268 2.53 -14.51 12.30
CA LYS A 268 2.13 -15.40 13.40
C LYS A 268 2.03 -14.71 14.77
N PRO A 269 3.00 -13.89 15.21
CA PRO A 269 2.86 -13.11 16.44
C PRO A 269 1.69 -12.13 16.42
N VAL A 270 1.40 -11.52 15.26
CA VAL A 270 0.28 -10.57 15.11
C VAL A 270 -1.07 -11.29 15.23
N GLU A 271 -1.20 -12.46 14.61
CA GLU A 271 -2.39 -13.32 14.76
C GLU A 271 -2.57 -13.77 16.21
N THR A 272 -1.48 -14.21 16.85
CA THR A 272 -1.47 -14.63 18.27
C THR A 272 -1.86 -13.47 19.19
N LEU A 273 -1.36 -12.26 18.93
CA LEU A 273 -1.73 -11.05 19.67
C LEU A 273 -3.21 -10.72 19.47
N GLY A 274 -3.72 -10.82 18.24
CA GLY A 274 -5.14 -10.63 17.94
C GLY A 274 -6.05 -11.60 18.70
N GLU A 275 -5.67 -12.88 18.77
CA GLU A 275 -6.38 -13.89 19.56
C GLU A 275 -6.32 -13.59 21.07
N ALA A 276 -5.15 -13.21 21.59
CA ALA A 276 -4.99 -12.84 22.99
C ALA A 276 -5.86 -11.63 23.37
N LEU A 277 -5.88 -10.59 22.54
CA LEU A 277 -6.73 -9.40 22.75
C LEU A 277 -8.22 -9.75 22.71
N LYS A 278 -8.64 -10.63 21.78
CA LYS A 278 -10.03 -11.13 21.74
C LYS A 278 -10.39 -11.87 23.03
N ASN A 279 -9.49 -12.71 23.54
CA ASN A 279 -9.71 -13.43 24.80
C ASN A 279 -9.77 -12.47 26.00
N ILE A 280 -8.91 -11.46 26.05
CA ILE A 280 -8.94 -10.40 27.07
C ILE A 280 -10.29 -9.68 27.04
N ASN A 281 -10.77 -9.28 25.86
CA ASN A 281 -12.07 -8.61 25.73
C ASN A 281 -13.22 -9.47 26.26
N LYS A 282 -13.24 -10.78 25.94
CA LYS A 282 -14.25 -11.71 26.48
C LYS A 282 -14.22 -11.79 28.01
N VAL A 283 -13.02 -11.82 28.60
CA VAL A 283 -12.87 -11.82 30.07
C VAL A 283 -13.37 -10.51 30.66
N LEU A 284 -13.04 -9.36 30.06
CA LEU A 284 -13.51 -8.06 30.52
C LEU A 284 -15.04 -7.93 30.46
N VAL A 285 -15.66 -8.43 29.39
CA VAL A 285 -17.14 -8.51 29.28
C VAL A 285 -17.73 -9.37 30.39
N GLY A 286 -17.14 -10.55 30.66
CA GLY A 286 -17.58 -11.41 31.76
C GLY A 286 -17.44 -10.76 33.14
N ILE A 287 -16.35 -10.02 33.38
CA ILE A 287 -16.15 -9.22 34.60
C ILE A 287 -17.22 -8.12 34.70
N GLN A 288 -17.50 -7.43 33.60
CA GLN A 288 -18.54 -6.39 33.55
C GLN A 288 -19.91 -6.96 33.90
N HIS A 289 -20.30 -8.09 33.29
CA HIS A 289 -21.54 -8.80 33.64
C HIS A 289 -21.55 -9.20 35.12
N ALA A 290 -20.42 -9.65 35.67
CA ALA A 290 -20.32 -10.00 37.10
C ALA A 290 -20.49 -8.80 38.04
N ILE A 291 -19.93 -7.65 37.69
CA ILE A 291 -20.12 -6.41 38.42
C ILE A 291 -21.60 -6.02 38.41
N VAL A 292 -22.24 -6.02 37.23
CA VAL A 292 -23.68 -5.74 37.08
C VAL A 292 -24.48 -6.70 37.94
N ARG A 293 -24.26 -8.02 37.83
CA ARG A 293 -24.93 -9.05 38.63
C ARG A 293 -24.81 -8.83 40.14
N SER A 294 -23.63 -8.42 40.60
CA SER A 294 -23.32 -8.27 42.04
C SER A 294 -23.94 -7.03 42.68
N HIS A 295 -24.45 -6.09 41.88
CA HIS A 295 -25.01 -4.84 42.37
C HIS A 295 -26.36 -5.07 43.08
N LYS A 296 -26.46 -4.59 44.33
CA LYS A 296 -27.70 -4.71 45.12
C LYS A 296 -28.77 -3.75 44.61
N GLY A 297 -30.00 -4.22 44.50
CA GLY A 297 -31.12 -3.40 44.02
C GLY A 297 -31.19 -3.31 42.49
N ASN A 298 -30.64 -4.30 41.78
CA ASN A 298 -30.85 -4.41 40.35
C ASN A 298 -32.34 -4.45 40.01
N THR A 299 -32.69 -3.74 38.95
CA THR A 299 -34.02 -3.72 38.35
C THR A 299 -33.89 -4.18 36.90
N VAL A 300 -34.99 -4.18 36.16
CA VAL A 300 -34.99 -4.41 34.70
C VAL A 300 -33.99 -3.52 33.94
N LYS A 301 -33.66 -2.34 34.47
CA LYS A 301 -32.66 -1.43 33.89
C LYS A 301 -31.24 -1.98 33.92
N ALA A 302 -30.95 -2.97 34.77
CA ALA A 302 -29.62 -3.59 34.82
C ALA A 302 -29.28 -4.31 33.50
N ALA A 303 -30.28 -4.75 32.74
CA ALA A 303 -30.08 -5.33 31.41
C ALA A 303 -29.47 -4.32 30.42
N ASP A 304 -29.73 -3.02 30.58
CA ASP A 304 -29.14 -1.95 29.74
C ASP A 304 -27.66 -1.73 29.99
N CYS A 305 -27.18 -2.18 31.15
CA CYS A 305 -25.76 -2.07 31.48
C CYS A 305 -24.94 -3.21 30.89
N LEU A 306 -25.55 -4.31 30.42
CA LEU A 306 -24.79 -5.43 29.88
C LEU A 306 -24.13 -5.06 28.55
N VAL A 307 -22.88 -5.48 28.38
CA VAL A 307 -22.11 -5.21 27.17
C VAL A 307 -21.95 -6.44 26.27
N ASN A 308 -21.80 -6.23 24.96
CA ASN A 308 -21.45 -7.28 24.00
C ASN A 308 -19.92 -7.53 23.95
N GLU A 309 -19.46 -8.44 23.07
CA GLU A 309 -18.02 -8.72 22.86
C GLU A 309 -17.20 -7.49 22.39
N LYS A 310 -17.86 -6.46 21.86
CA LYS A 310 -17.24 -5.19 21.45
C LYS A 310 -17.19 -4.16 22.59
N GLY A 311 -17.78 -4.44 23.75
CA GLY A 311 -17.87 -3.52 24.89
C GLY A 311 -18.98 -2.47 24.76
N GLU A 312 -19.89 -2.62 23.81
CA GLU A 312 -21.02 -1.70 23.59
C GLU A 312 -22.22 -2.12 24.44
N THR A 313 -23.05 -1.15 24.85
CA THR A 313 -24.38 -1.39 25.44
C THR A 313 -25.49 -1.33 24.37
N PRO A 314 -26.66 -1.94 24.60
CA PRO A 314 -27.77 -1.89 23.64
C PRO A 314 -28.20 -0.47 23.24
N GLY A 315 -28.16 0.49 24.17
CA GLY A 315 -28.51 1.89 23.89
C GLY A 315 -27.46 2.65 23.05
N GLN A 316 -26.27 2.10 22.87
CA GLN A 316 -25.14 2.77 22.19
C GLN A 316 -24.76 2.13 20.86
N SER A 317 -25.25 0.91 20.59
CA SER A 317 -24.89 0.18 19.37
C SER A 317 -25.85 0.44 18.21
N THR A 318 -25.28 0.51 17.01
CA THR A 318 -26.06 0.57 15.76
C THR A 318 -26.77 -0.75 15.45
N GLU A 319 -26.25 -1.88 15.94
CA GLU A 319 -26.83 -3.22 15.71
C GLU A 319 -28.23 -3.34 16.34
N THR A 320 -28.39 -2.74 17.51
CA THR A 320 -29.65 -2.59 18.24
C THR A 320 -30.35 -1.29 17.90
N ALA A 321 -29.92 -0.55 16.86
CA ALA A 321 -30.46 0.76 16.50
C ALA A 321 -30.66 1.69 17.71
N TYR A 322 -29.72 1.65 18.66
CA TYR A 322 -29.71 2.42 19.90
C TYR A 322 -30.89 2.14 20.86
N ALA A 323 -31.58 1.01 20.69
CA ALA A 323 -32.70 0.62 21.55
C ALA A 323 -32.22 -0.04 22.85
N SER A 324 -32.55 0.57 23.98
CA SER A 324 -32.38 -0.01 25.32
C SER A 324 -33.54 -0.94 25.68
N PHE A 325 -33.32 -1.88 26.59
CA PHE A 325 -34.37 -2.71 27.21
C PHE A 325 -35.42 -1.87 27.93
N GLU A 326 -35.04 -0.75 28.57
CA GLU A 326 -36.00 0.21 29.11
C GLU A 326 -36.93 0.76 28.02
N TRP A 327 -36.37 1.21 26.89
CA TRP A 327 -37.14 1.73 25.77
C TRP A 327 -38.04 0.67 25.14
N LEU A 328 -37.50 -0.54 24.92
CA LEU A 328 -38.27 -1.67 24.38
C LEU A 328 -39.44 -2.04 25.28
N SER A 329 -39.18 -2.12 26.59
CA SER A 329 -40.22 -2.48 27.56
C SER A 329 -41.32 -1.43 27.65
N TRP A 330 -40.97 -0.14 27.55
CA TRP A 330 -41.95 0.93 27.44
C TRP A 330 -42.74 0.88 26.13
N ARG A 331 -42.06 0.60 25.01
CA ARG A 331 -42.66 0.59 23.68
C ARG A 331 -43.64 -0.57 23.46
N PHE A 332 -43.35 -1.73 24.04
CA PHE A 332 -44.09 -2.98 23.81
C PHE A 332 -44.86 -3.48 25.05
N GLY A 333 -44.95 -2.66 26.11
CA GLY A 333 -45.56 -3.04 27.39
C GLY A 333 -47.01 -3.51 27.32
N ASP A 334 -47.77 -3.03 26.34
CA ASP A 334 -49.19 -3.37 26.18
C ASP A 334 -49.42 -4.63 25.30
N GLN A 335 -48.34 -5.29 24.83
CA GLN A 335 -48.43 -6.42 23.89
C GLN A 335 -48.13 -7.75 24.58
N PRO A 336 -49.12 -8.64 24.77
CA PRO A 336 -48.91 -9.93 25.42
C PRO A 336 -47.92 -10.85 24.69
N SER A 337 -47.87 -10.76 23.36
CA SER A 337 -46.91 -11.50 22.53
C SER A 337 -45.46 -11.10 22.76
N CYS A 338 -45.21 -9.91 23.32
CA CYS A 338 -43.88 -9.39 23.57
C CYS A 338 -43.33 -9.78 24.95
N HIS A 339 -44.10 -10.51 25.77
CA HIS A 339 -43.66 -10.91 27.11
C HIS A 339 -42.33 -11.66 27.06
N PHE A 340 -41.39 -11.21 27.90
CA PHE A 340 -40.05 -11.77 27.97
C PHE A 340 -39.64 -11.92 29.44
N PRO A 341 -39.77 -13.13 30.03
CA PRO A 341 -39.42 -13.35 31.43
C PRO A 341 -37.90 -13.38 31.61
N VAL A 342 -37.41 -12.69 32.64
CA VAL A 342 -36.00 -12.67 33.05
C VAL A 342 -35.91 -12.75 34.57
N VAL A 343 -34.91 -13.46 35.09
CA VAL A 343 -34.62 -13.49 36.52
C VAL A 343 -33.51 -12.49 36.81
N ILE A 344 -33.73 -11.61 37.80
CA ILE A 344 -32.76 -10.61 38.24
C ILE A 344 -32.66 -10.70 39.75
N ALA A 345 -31.45 -10.95 40.26
CA ALA A 345 -31.20 -11.19 41.67
C ALA A 345 -32.17 -12.22 42.30
N GLY A 346 -32.46 -13.31 41.57
CA GLY A 346 -33.38 -14.37 41.99
C GLY A 346 -34.87 -14.02 41.96
N THR A 347 -35.24 -12.83 41.51
CA THR A 347 -36.65 -12.40 41.37
C THR A 347 -37.06 -12.44 39.91
N GLN A 348 -38.26 -12.95 39.60
CA GLN A 348 -38.78 -12.94 38.24
C GLN A 348 -39.28 -11.54 37.87
N HIS A 349 -38.77 -11.02 36.76
CA HIS A 349 -39.19 -9.78 36.12
C HIS A 349 -39.68 -10.08 34.70
N THR A 350 -40.51 -9.18 34.17
CA THR A 350 -41.01 -9.25 32.79
C THR A 350 -40.52 -8.03 32.03
N LEU A 351 -39.72 -8.27 30.99
CA LEU A 351 -39.41 -7.30 29.94
C LEU A 351 -40.40 -7.46 28.79
N HIS A 352 -40.46 -6.46 27.91
CA HIS A 352 -41.25 -6.56 26.68
C HIS A 352 -40.36 -6.33 25.46
N ILE A 353 -40.25 -7.36 24.63
CA ILE A 353 -39.38 -7.38 23.45
C ILE A 353 -40.19 -8.04 22.33
N ASP A 354 -40.35 -7.37 21.20
CA ASP A 354 -40.94 -7.96 19.99
C ASP A 354 -39.94 -8.88 19.27
N ASP A 355 -40.42 -9.81 18.44
CA ASP A 355 -39.60 -10.84 17.79
C ASP A 355 -38.50 -10.25 16.88
N VAL A 356 -38.77 -9.11 16.24
CA VAL A 356 -37.77 -8.40 15.42
C VAL A 356 -36.60 -7.89 16.29
N TRP A 357 -36.92 -7.39 17.48
CA TRP A 357 -35.92 -6.89 18.43
C TRP A 357 -35.18 -8.01 19.14
N LEU A 358 -35.87 -9.13 19.39
CA LEU A 358 -35.25 -10.32 19.93
C LEU A 358 -34.14 -10.85 19.02
N GLY A 359 -34.39 -10.93 17.71
CA GLY A 359 -33.37 -11.32 16.73
C GLY A 359 -32.16 -10.38 16.72
N ARG A 360 -32.40 -9.06 16.82
CA ARG A 360 -31.31 -8.07 16.95
C ARG A 360 -30.49 -8.26 18.22
N LEU A 361 -31.14 -8.47 19.36
CA LEU A 361 -30.47 -8.62 20.66
C LEU A 361 -29.69 -9.95 20.76
N LEU A 362 -30.22 -11.05 20.21
CA LEU A 362 -29.50 -12.32 20.09
C LEU A 362 -28.20 -12.15 19.32
N ARG A 363 -28.26 -11.47 18.17
CA ARG A 363 -27.08 -11.16 17.37
C ARG A 363 -26.10 -10.25 18.12
N PHE A 364 -26.61 -9.18 18.71
CA PHE A 364 -25.82 -8.20 19.45
C PHE A 364 -24.98 -8.86 20.55
N TYR A 365 -25.56 -9.78 21.32
CA TYR A 365 -24.85 -10.50 22.37
C TYR A 365 -24.09 -11.75 21.89
N GLY A 366 -24.18 -12.11 20.61
CA GLY A 366 -23.67 -13.39 20.11
C GLY A 366 -24.37 -14.60 20.76
N ALA A 367 -25.55 -14.39 21.33
CA ALA A 367 -26.34 -15.42 21.99
C ALA A 367 -27.09 -16.22 20.92
N CYS A 368 -26.49 -17.32 20.45
CA CYS A 368 -27.10 -18.32 19.58
C CYS A 368 -27.56 -17.84 18.17
N PRO A 369 -26.66 -17.86 17.17
CA PRO A 369 -27.00 -17.53 15.78
C PRO A 369 -27.92 -18.56 15.09
N VAL A 370 -28.22 -19.69 15.73
CA VAL A 370 -28.99 -20.80 15.14
C VAL A 370 -30.45 -20.41 14.86
N PHE A 371 -30.98 -19.45 15.62
CA PHE A 371 -32.37 -18.99 15.50
C PHE A 371 -32.57 -17.86 14.49
N CYS A 372 -31.50 -17.23 13.99
CA CYS A 372 -31.59 -16.20 12.95
C CYS A 372 -31.72 -16.85 11.57
N GLU A 373 -32.50 -16.25 10.67
CA GLU A 373 -32.75 -16.76 9.31
C GLU A 373 -31.46 -16.97 8.50
N ASP A 374 -30.50 -16.06 8.64
CA ASP A 374 -29.14 -16.16 8.12
C ASP A 374 -28.16 -15.42 9.06
N GLY A 375 -26.84 -15.56 8.85
CA GLY A 375 -25.81 -14.96 9.71
C GLY A 375 -25.77 -13.42 9.69
N THR A 376 -26.51 -12.79 8.79
CA THR A 376 -26.62 -11.33 8.60
C THR A 376 -28.01 -10.76 8.85
N SER A 377 -29.03 -11.61 8.94
CA SER A 377 -30.43 -11.26 9.15
C SER A 377 -30.68 -11.01 10.64
N THR A 378 -31.57 -10.06 10.91
CA THR A 378 -32.10 -9.79 12.25
C THR A 378 -33.43 -10.49 12.48
N GLY A 379 -33.96 -11.20 11.47
CA GLY A 379 -35.19 -11.97 11.55
C GLY A 379 -34.97 -13.32 12.23
N LEU A 380 -35.94 -13.74 13.03
CA LEU A 380 -35.99 -15.08 13.59
C LEU A 380 -36.56 -16.04 12.56
N LYS A 381 -36.04 -17.27 12.55
CA LYS A 381 -36.65 -18.37 11.79
C LYS A 381 -38.08 -18.60 12.30
N ALA A 382 -39.01 -18.72 11.37
CA ALA A 382 -40.41 -18.96 11.68
C ALA A 382 -40.57 -20.18 12.62
N GLY A 383 -41.30 -19.99 13.71
CA GLY A 383 -41.59 -21.03 14.71
C GLY A 383 -40.50 -21.22 15.78
N CYS A 384 -39.39 -20.48 15.71
CA CYS A 384 -38.31 -20.54 16.71
C CYS A 384 -38.42 -19.46 17.79
N GLU A 385 -39.45 -18.60 17.74
CA GLU A 385 -39.55 -17.39 18.57
C GLU A 385 -39.62 -17.74 20.06
N THR A 386 -40.38 -18.78 20.41
CA THR A 386 -40.52 -19.23 21.81
C THR A 386 -39.20 -19.77 22.38
N ASP A 387 -38.49 -20.59 21.60
CA ASP A 387 -37.20 -21.16 22.01
C ASP A 387 -36.12 -20.09 22.10
N ALA A 388 -36.12 -19.15 21.16
CA ALA A 388 -35.23 -17.99 21.16
C ALA A 388 -35.45 -17.11 22.40
N ARG A 389 -36.72 -16.84 22.77
CA ARG A 389 -37.08 -16.11 24.01
C ARG A 389 -36.58 -16.84 25.25
N LEU A 390 -36.82 -18.14 25.33
CA LEU A 390 -36.41 -18.96 26.47
C LEU A 390 -34.89 -18.98 26.65
N LEU A 391 -34.15 -19.20 25.55
CA LEU A 391 -32.70 -19.29 25.59
C LEU A 391 -32.06 -17.94 25.88
N PHE A 392 -32.53 -16.87 25.25
CA PHE A 392 -32.05 -15.52 25.55
C PHE A 392 -32.41 -15.07 26.95
N GLY A 393 -33.61 -15.41 27.44
CA GLY A 393 -34.05 -15.13 28.80
C GLY A 393 -33.15 -15.81 29.83
N ARG A 394 -32.75 -17.06 29.58
CA ARG A 394 -31.76 -17.76 30.40
C ARG A 394 -30.41 -17.06 30.37
N TYR A 395 -29.92 -16.66 29.19
CA TYR A 395 -28.67 -15.91 29.08
C TYR A 395 -28.70 -14.59 29.86
N LEU A 396 -29.74 -13.78 29.71
CA LEU A 396 -29.87 -12.53 30.49
C LEU A 396 -29.98 -12.82 31.99
N SER A 397 -30.71 -13.86 32.37
CA SER A 397 -30.83 -14.27 33.78
C SER A 397 -29.49 -14.68 34.37
N THR A 398 -28.67 -15.44 33.64
CA THR A 398 -27.32 -15.78 34.11
C THR A 398 -26.43 -14.55 34.20
N CYS A 399 -26.60 -13.55 33.33
CA CYS A 399 -25.89 -12.27 33.42
C CYS A 399 -26.37 -11.39 34.60
N LEU A 400 -27.63 -11.50 35.05
CA LEU A 400 -28.26 -10.56 35.98
C LEU A 400 -28.55 -11.10 37.39
N GLY A 401 -28.43 -12.41 37.61
CA GLY A 401 -28.37 -13.01 38.95
C GLY A 401 -29.49 -13.99 39.22
#